data_AF-A0A858AQD5-F1
#
_entry.id   AF-A0A858AQD5-F1
#
_cell.length_a   1.000
_cell.length_b   1.000
_cell.length_c   1.000
_cell.angle_alpha   90.00
_cell.angle_beta   90.00
_cell.angle_gamma   90.00
#
_symmetry.space_group_name_H-M   'P 1'
#
loop_
_entity.id
_entity.type
_entity.pdbx_description
1 polymer ?
#
loop_
_entity_poly.entity_id
_entity_poly.type
_entity_poly.pdbx_seq_one_letter_code
_entity_poly.pdbx_strand_id
1 'polypeptide(L)'
;MNYKILDNDFNLKYDGKIVEYNTKYYRYRKARKTNKKEGYFVAFWEKENKINVPFNSKMDYDGFIIYIKDKKLEGFFVFSKDFLVENGYLKSEKFNGKMGFRVYPIQTDTMNETAIKTYNTTKSFFKII
;
A
#
# COMPACT_ATOMS: atom_id res chain seq x y z
N MET A 1 4.84 4.41 22.50
CA MET A 1 4.57 4.89 21.13
C MET A 1 3.09 4.66 20.87
N ASN A 2 2.27 5.72 20.92
CA ASN A 2 0.81 5.59 20.91
C ASN A 2 0.30 5.69 19.47
N TYR A 3 -0.23 4.59 18.95
CA TYR A 3 -1.01 4.58 17.72
C TYR A 3 -2.42 4.10 18.05
N LYS A 4 -3.40 4.59 17.31
CA LYS A 4 -4.80 4.16 17.44
C LYS A 4 -5.23 3.53 16.13
N ILE A 5 -5.77 2.32 16.20
CA ILE A 5 -6.47 1.70 15.06
C ILE A 5 -7.90 2.22 15.09
N LEU A 6 -8.33 2.84 14.00
CA LEU A 6 -9.73 3.21 13.80
C LEU A 6 -10.35 2.13 12.90
N ASP A 7 -11.39 1.47 13.41
CA ASP A 7 -12.13 0.47 12.65
C ASP A 7 -12.81 1.13 11.44
N ASN A 8 -12.84 0.39 10.34
CA ASN A 8 -13.58 0.75 9.14
C ASN A 8 -14.23 -0.51 8.58
N ASP A 9 -15.55 -0.47 8.39
CA ASP A 9 -16.33 -1.60 7.90
C ASP A 9 -16.02 -1.99 6.45
N PHE A 10 -15.28 -1.13 5.72
CA PHE A 10 -14.91 -1.36 4.33
C PHE A 10 -13.50 -1.97 4.19
N ASN A 11 -13.41 -3.11 3.48
CA ASN A 11 -12.20 -3.89 3.19
C ASN A 11 -11.70 -4.84 4.29
N LEU A 12 -12.58 -5.31 5.19
CA LEU A 12 -12.27 -6.35 6.17
C LEU A 12 -11.60 -7.59 5.54
N LYS A 13 -12.01 -8.01 4.34
CA LYS A 13 -11.43 -9.15 3.61
C LYS A 13 -9.93 -8.97 3.24
N TYR A 14 -9.45 -7.72 3.20
CA TYR A 14 -8.06 -7.35 2.88
C TYR A 14 -7.36 -6.64 4.06
N ASP A 15 -7.90 -6.79 5.27
CA ASP A 15 -7.37 -6.21 6.51
C ASP A 15 -7.21 -4.68 6.40
N GLY A 16 -8.09 -4.01 5.67
CA GLY A 16 -8.07 -2.56 5.53
C GLY A 16 -8.39 -1.87 6.86
N LYS A 17 -7.50 -0.99 7.34
CA LYS A 17 -7.68 -0.23 8.58
C LYS A 17 -7.28 1.23 8.38
N ILE A 18 -7.69 2.10 9.29
CA ILE A 18 -7.10 3.44 9.43
C ILE A 18 -6.24 3.42 10.70
N VAL A 19 -5.06 4.01 10.61
CA VAL A 19 -4.13 4.13 11.73
C VAL A 19 -3.87 5.61 11.98
N GLU A 20 -4.14 6.07 13.18
CA GLU A 20 -3.73 7.39 13.65
C GLU A 20 -2.40 7.27 14.39
N TYR A 21 -1.43 8.09 13.99
CA TYR A 21 -0.12 8.19 14.63
C TYR A 21 0.40 9.62 14.56
N ASN A 22 0.74 10.22 15.72
CA ASN A 22 1.16 11.61 15.82
C ASN A 22 0.26 12.58 15.03
N THR A 23 -1.06 12.50 15.27
CA THR A 23 -2.11 13.29 14.61
C THR A 23 -2.17 13.17 13.09
N LYS A 24 -1.52 12.16 12.51
CA LYS A 24 -1.59 11.80 11.08
C LYS A 24 -2.40 10.54 10.88
N TYR A 25 -3.14 10.47 9.78
CA TYR A 25 -4.01 9.36 9.42
C TYR A 25 -3.43 8.56 8.26
N TYR A 26 -3.21 7.27 8.48
CA TYR A 26 -2.68 6.37 7.47
C TYR A 26 -3.72 5.31 7.10
N ARG A 27 -3.81 4.99 5.81
CA ARG A 27 -4.55 3.84 5.34
C ARG A 27 -3.65 2.60 5.41
N TYR A 28 -4.05 1.63 6.20
CA TYR A 28 -3.32 0.39 6.36
C TYR A 28 -3.85 -0.68 5.39
N ARG A 29 -2.95 -1.45 4.79
CA ARG A 29 -3.27 -2.63 3.97
C ARG A 29 -2.29 -3.76 4.26
N LYS A 30 -2.78 -5.00 4.22
CA LYS A 30 -1.93 -6.19 4.23
C LYS A 30 -1.66 -6.65 2.81
N ALA A 31 -0.39 -6.68 2.42
CA ALA A 31 0.01 -7.25 1.14
C ALA A 31 0.03 -8.78 1.25
N ARG A 32 -0.23 -9.47 0.14
CA ARG A 32 -0.32 -10.93 0.09
C ARG A 32 0.60 -11.51 -0.97
N LYS A 33 1.30 -12.57 -0.61
CA LYS A 33 2.05 -13.37 -1.58
C LYS A 33 1.08 -14.11 -2.49
N THR A 34 1.46 -14.27 -3.75
CA THR A 34 0.66 -15.00 -4.74
C THR A 34 1.54 -16.00 -5.46
N ASN A 35 1.04 -17.20 -5.75
CA ASN A 35 1.86 -18.31 -6.25
C ASN A 35 2.54 -18.05 -7.61
N LYS A 36 1.96 -17.22 -8.49
CA LYS A 36 2.38 -17.10 -9.89
C LYS A 36 3.27 -15.89 -10.21
N LYS A 37 3.48 -14.97 -9.27
CA LYS A 37 4.19 -13.70 -9.55
C LYS A 37 4.98 -13.25 -8.33
N GLU A 38 6.20 -12.79 -8.58
CA GLU A 38 7.08 -12.19 -7.58
C GLU A 38 6.45 -10.99 -6.87
N GLY A 39 6.95 -10.73 -5.66
CA GLY A 39 6.47 -9.65 -4.80
C GLY A 39 5.10 -9.92 -4.18
N TYR A 40 4.61 -8.91 -3.45
CA TYR A 40 3.40 -9.01 -2.64
C TYR A 40 2.31 -8.11 -3.23
N PHE A 41 1.17 -8.69 -3.55
CA PHE A 41 0.04 -7.96 -4.10
C PHE A 41 -0.69 -7.17 -3.01
N VAL A 42 -1.01 -5.92 -3.33
CA VAL A 42 -1.76 -4.98 -2.49
C VAL A 42 -3.06 -4.66 -3.22
N ALA A 43 -4.20 -4.95 -2.59
CA ALA A 43 -5.49 -4.40 -3.02
C ALA A 43 -5.57 -2.94 -2.58
N PHE A 44 -5.73 -2.02 -3.53
CA PHE A 44 -5.58 -0.58 -3.33
C PHE A 44 -6.77 0.17 -3.89
N TRP A 45 -7.92 -0.03 -3.27
CA TRP A 45 -9.18 0.59 -3.68
C TRP A 45 -10.09 0.83 -2.46
N GLU A 46 -11.08 1.69 -2.66
CA GLU A 46 -12.19 1.96 -1.74
C GLU A 46 -13.54 1.74 -2.42
N LYS A 47 -14.61 1.65 -1.62
CA LYS A 47 -15.96 1.58 -2.17
C LYS A 47 -16.56 2.98 -2.24
N GLU A 48 -17.01 3.36 -3.42
CA GLU A 48 -17.84 4.53 -3.66
C GLU A 48 -19.12 4.06 -4.34
N ASN A 49 -20.29 4.34 -3.75
CA ASN A 49 -21.59 3.91 -4.28
C ASN A 49 -21.66 2.41 -4.65
N LYS A 50 -21.10 1.55 -3.81
CA LYS A 50 -21.00 0.08 -3.98
C LYS A 50 -20.04 -0.38 -5.10
N ILE A 51 -19.35 0.52 -5.78
CA ILE A 51 -18.37 0.23 -6.83
C ILE A 51 -16.96 0.38 -6.24
N ASN A 52 -16.04 -0.50 -6.64
CA ASN A 52 -14.65 -0.39 -6.24
C ASN A 52 -13.96 0.68 -7.11
N VAL A 53 -13.39 1.69 -6.48
CA VAL A 53 -12.69 2.79 -7.13
C VAL A 53 -11.29 2.98 -6.56
N PRO A 54 -10.33 3.54 -7.32
CA PRO A 54 -9.02 3.89 -6.79
C PRO A 54 -9.15 4.94 -5.68
N PHE A 55 -8.21 4.89 -4.73
CA PHE A 55 -8.13 5.93 -3.71
C PHE A 55 -7.91 7.31 -4.32
N ASN A 56 -8.67 8.30 -3.85
CA ASN A 56 -8.62 9.66 -4.38
C ASN A 56 -7.68 10.56 -3.54
N SER A 57 -6.79 11.29 -4.20
CA SER A 57 -5.85 12.22 -3.56
C SER A 57 -6.53 13.41 -2.87
N LYS A 58 -7.82 13.65 -3.10
CA LYS A 58 -8.59 14.70 -2.40
C LYS A 58 -9.06 14.27 -1.01
N MET A 59 -8.95 12.99 -0.66
CA MET A 59 -9.37 12.46 0.64
C MET A 59 -8.36 12.73 1.77
N ASP A 60 -8.86 12.76 3.01
CA ASP A 60 -8.09 13.08 4.21
C ASP A 60 -7.34 11.86 4.76
N TYR A 61 -6.11 11.68 4.29
CA TYR A 61 -5.10 10.78 4.86
C TYR A 61 -3.71 11.27 4.45
N ASP A 62 -2.72 11.00 5.29
CA ASP A 62 -1.32 11.40 5.12
C ASP A 62 -0.49 10.39 4.31
N GLY A 63 -1.00 9.16 4.17
CA GLY A 63 -0.29 8.12 3.45
C GLY A 63 -0.85 6.72 3.67
N PHE A 64 -0.03 5.73 3.33
CA PHE A 64 -0.38 4.32 3.45
C PHE A 64 0.70 3.53 4.16
N ILE A 65 0.25 2.58 4.99
CA ILE A 65 1.09 1.55 5.60
C ILE A 65 0.75 0.23 4.93
N ILE A 66 1.74 -0.38 4.27
CA ILE A 66 1.58 -1.67 3.60
C ILE A 66 2.38 -2.73 4.37
N TYR A 67 1.67 -3.55 5.14
CA TYR A 67 2.28 -4.60 5.96
C TYR A 67 2.46 -5.91 5.20
N ILE A 68 3.57 -6.59 5.48
CA ILE A 68 3.96 -7.88 4.93
C ILE A 68 4.26 -8.82 6.10
N LYS A 69 3.72 -10.04 6.01
CA LYS A 69 4.10 -11.18 6.84
C LYS A 69 4.14 -12.43 5.97
N ASP A 70 5.33 -12.97 5.76
CA ASP A 70 5.58 -14.23 5.03
C ASP A 70 6.77 -14.98 5.63
N LYS A 71 6.49 -16.07 6.34
CA LYS A 71 7.49 -16.90 7.03
C LYS A 71 8.40 -16.06 7.94
N LYS A 72 9.66 -15.87 7.54
CA LYS A 72 10.69 -15.10 8.28
C LYS A 72 10.73 -13.61 7.90
N LEU A 73 9.95 -13.20 6.91
CA LEU A 73 9.87 -11.82 6.47
C LEU A 73 8.65 -11.15 7.08
N GLU A 74 8.88 -10.20 7.98
CA GLU A 74 7.84 -9.37 8.58
C GLU A 74 8.30 -7.91 8.56
N GLY A 75 7.40 -7.02 8.16
CA GLY A 75 7.75 -5.61 8.00
C GLY A 75 6.65 -4.82 7.31
N PHE A 76 6.93 -3.56 7.03
CA PHE A 76 5.97 -2.66 6.39
C PHE A 76 6.65 -1.64 5.50
N PHE A 77 5.94 -1.22 4.45
CA PHE A 77 6.22 0.01 3.72
C PHE A 77 5.41 1.15 4.32
N VAL A 78 5.99 2.34 4.41
CA VAL A 78 5.26 3.59 4.70
C VAL A 78 5.42 4.53 3.51
N PHE A 79 4.33 4.78 2.79
CA PHE A 79 4.31 5.71 1.66
C PHE A 79 3.59 7.00 2.05
N SER A 80 4.20 8.15 1.77
CA SER A 80 3.51 9.44 1.88
C SER A 80 2.46 9.59 0.79
N LYS A 81 1.45 10.43 1.04
CA LYS A 81 0.44 10.80 0.03
C LYS A 81 1.10 11.36 -1.24
N ASP A 82 2.06 12.27 -1.09
CA ASP A 82 2.74 12.93 -2.21
C ASP A 82 3.43 11.92 -3.13
N PHE A 83 4.21 11.00 -2.56
CA PHE A 83 4.83 9.93 -3.32
C PHE A 83 3.81 9.11 -4.12
N LEU A 84 2.66 8.79 -3.50
CA LEU A 84 1.61 8.01 -4.14
C LEU A 84 0.90 8.77 -5.25
N VAL A 85 0.75 10.09 -5.14
CA VAL A 85 0.21 10.96 -6.21
C VAL A 85 1.20 11.04 -7.36
N GLU A 86 2.47 11.38 -7.08
CA GLU A 86 3.52 11.57 -8.08
C GLU A 86 3.76 10.30 -8.91
N ASN A 87 3.62 9.12 -8.30
CA ASN A 87 3.79 7.83 -8.96
C ASN A 87 2.47 7.23 -9.48
N GLY A 88 1.37 8.00 -9.46
CA GLY A 88 0.09 7.63 -10.04
C GLY A 88 -0.64 6.46 -9.36
N TYR A 89 -0.33 6.17 -8.09
CA TYR A 89 -1.08 5.18 -7.30
C TYR A 89 -2.46 5.73 -6.90
N LEU A 90 -2.55 7.02 -6.58
CA LEU A 90 -3.81 7.69 -6.25
C LEU A 90 -4.46 8.31 -7.48
N LYS A 91 -5.79 8.29 -7.52
CA LYS A 91 -6.57 9.09 -8.46
C LYS A 91 -6.34 10.57 -8.15
N SER A 92 -6.02 11.34 -9.17
CA SER A 92 -5.79 12.79 -9.13
C SER A 92 -6.22 13.39 -10.48
N GLU A 93 -5.99 14.68 -10.68
CA GLU A 93 -6.24 15.32 -11.97
C GLU A 93 -5.32 14.80 -13.09
N LYS A 94 -4.14 14.28 -12.73
CA LYS A 94 -3.14 13.76 -13.68
C LYS A 94 -3.28 12.26 -13.94
N PHE A 95 -3.77 11.49 -12.95
CA PHE A 95 -3.75 10.04 -12.99
C PHE A 95 -5.08 9.44 -12.57
N ASN A 96 -5.52 8.38 -13.24
CA ASN A 96 -6.73 7.64 -12.84
C ASN A 96 -6.55 6.84 -11.53
N GLY A 97 -5.32 6.73 -11.02
CA GLY A 97 -5.00 5.90 -9.86
C GLY A 97 -4.92 4.41 -10.19
N LYS A 98 -4.56 3.61 -9.19
CA LYS A 98 -4.45 2.14 -9.30
C LYS A 98 -5.46 1.47 -8.40
N MET A 99 -5.98 0.32 -8.84
CA MET A 99 -6.82 -0.57 -8.02
C MET A 99 -5.98 -1.56 -7.21
N GLY A 100 -4.72 -1.74 -7.56
CA GLY A 100 -3.83 -2.66 -6.89
C GLY A 100 -2.46 -2.66 -7.53
N PHE A 101 -1.47 -3.09 -6.78
CA PHE A 101 -0.08 -3.10 -7.23
C PHE A 101 0.73 -4.15 -6.46
N ARG A 102 2.02 -4.26 -6.80
CA ARG A 102 2.96 -5.13 -6.10
C ARG A 102 4.05 -4.31 -5.42
N VAL A 103 4.43 -4.75 -4.23
CA VAL A 103 5.60 -4.25 -3.51
C VAL A 103 6.64 -5.36 -3.38
N TYR A 104 7.90 -4.96 -3.29
CA TYR A 104 9.05 -5.84 -3.32
C TYR A 104 9.97 -5.47 -2.15
N PRO A 105 9.89 -6.18 -1.01
CA PRO A 105 10.72 -5.89 0.16
C PRO A 105 12.19 -6.31 -0.04
N ILE A 106 12.44 -7.28 -0.92
CA ILE A 106 13.76 -7.85 -1.21
C ILE A 106 13.85 -8.06 -2.73
N GLN A 107 15.01 -7.79 -3.32
CA GLN A 107 15.27 -8.10 -4.72
C GLN A 107 15.53 -9.60 -4.92
N THR A 108 15.04 -10.16 -6.03
CA THR A 108 15.30 -11.54 -6.44
C THR A 108 15.80 -11.57 -7.88
N ASP A 109 16.55 -12.61 -8.24
CA ASP A 109 17.12 -12.76 -9.58
C ASP A 109 16.05 -13.04 -10.65
N THR A 110 14.85 -13.44 -10.22
CA THR A 110 13.70 -13.75 -11.07
C THR A 110 12.82 -12.53 -11.39
N MET A 111 13.18 -11.33 -10.89
CA MET A 111 12.40 -10.11 -11.14
C MET A 111 12.57 -9.62 -12.57
N ASN A 112 11.45 -9.27 -13.21
CA ASN A 112 11.47 -8.55 -14.47
C ASN A 112 11.83 -7.05 -14.27
N GLU A 113 12.09 -6.34 -15.37
CA GLU A 113 12.50 -4.93 -15.34
C GLU A 113 11.53 -4.01 -14.57
N THR A 114 10.22 -4.25 -14.70
CA THR A 114 9.19 -3.48 -13.99
C THR A 114 9.26 -3.71 -12.47
N ALA A 115 9.47 -4.95 -12.04
CA ALA A 115 9.65 -5.31 -10.65
C ALA A 115 10.94 -4.70 -10.07
N ILE A 116 12.05 -4.77 -10.81
CA ILE A 116 13.34 -4.16 -10.43
C ILE A 116 13.19 -2.64 -10.28
N LYS A 117 12.54 -1.97 -11.22
CA LYS A 117 12.27 -0.52 -11.13
C LYS A 117 11.44 -0.19 -9.89
N THR A 118 10.37 -0.95 -9.66
CA THR A 118 9.50 -0.76 -8.49
C THR A 118 10.27 -0.98 -7.19
N TYR A 119 11.09 -2.04 -7.10
CA TYR A 119 11.97 -2.30 -5.97
C TYR A 119 12.91 -1.12 -5.72
N ASN A 120 13.63 -0.66 -6.73
CA ASN A 120 14.59 0.42 -6.58
C ASN A 120 13.95 1.74 -6.12
N THR A 121 12.77 2.06 -6.65
CA THR A 121 12.02 3.24 -6.22
C THR A 121 11.44 3.09 -4.81
N THR A 122 11.10 1.87 -4.36
CA THR A 122 10.36 1.68 -3.11
C THR A 122 11.18 1.12 -1.93
N LYS A 123 12.38 0.61 -2.16
CA LYS A 123 13.19 -0.10 -1.13
C LYS A 123 13.47 0.73 0.12
N SER A 124 13.64 2.04 0.01
CA SER A 124 13.90 2.94 1.14
C SER A 124 12.70 3.08 2.09
N PHE A 125 11.49 2.79 1.62
CA PHE A 125 10.26 2.87 2.41
C PHE A 125 10.00 1.61 3.24
N PHE A 126 10.70 0.50 2.98
CA PHE A 126 10.50 -0.76 3.71
C PHE A 126 11.29 -0.78 5.03
N LYS A 127 10.63 -1.23 6.10
CA LYS A 127 11.21 -1.46 7.41
C LYS A 127 10.88 -2.87 7.88
N ILE A 128 11.91 -3.62 8.27
CA ILE A 128 11.78 -4.94 8.89
C ILE A 128 11.39 -4.76 10.36
N ILE A 129 10.57 -5.69 10.88
CA ILE A 129 10.23 -5.81 12.29
C ILE A 129 11.10 -6.90 12.93
#